data_AF-A0A4Y3FWH7-F1
#
_entry.id   AF-A0A4Y3FWH7-F1
#
_cell.length_a   1.000
_cell.length_b   1.000
_cell.length_c   1.000
_cell.angle_alpha   90.00
_cell.angle_beta   90.00
_cell.angle_gamma   90.00
#
_symmetry.space_group_name_H-M   'P 1'
#
loop_
_entity.id
_entity.type
_entity.pdbx_description
1 polymer ?
#
loop_
_entity_poly.entity_id
_entity_poly.type
_entity_poly.pdbx_seq_one_letter_code
_entity_poly.pdbx_strand_id
1 'polypeptide(L)'
;METPLIIDPNDSKWKLLSKVLRIFDTRSVKLVMSKSGLKPLKQAGVYTKIVLIAMYFSLDISYVVRELNSREELRNFAGIVKVPRTATLYSFLSKFTAEQFVEMVLKVLNTICQNQNKDNTVIVRLCKNSGLHEK
;
A
#
# COMPACT_ATOMS: atom_id res chain seq x y z
N MET A 1 21.73 -12.56 0.30
CA MET A 1 20.92 -12.49 -0.94
C MET A 1 19.51 -12.15 -0.52
N GLU A 2 18.91 -11.12 -1.11
CA GLU A 2 17.48 -10.84 -0.89
C GLU A 2 16.65 -11.84 -1.72
N THR A 3 15.57 -12.34 -1.12
CA THR A 3 14.66 -13.30 -1.76
C THR A 3 13.87 -12.60 -2.86
N PRO A 4 13.82 -13.17 -4.09
CA PRO A 4 13.10 -12.54 -5.19
C PRO A 4 11.60 -12.40 -4.90
N LEU A 5 11.02 -11.31 -5.36
CA LEU A 5 9.59 -11.03 -5.21
C LEU A 5 8.79 -11.75 -6.31
N ILE A 6 8.55 -13.04 -6.09
CA ILE A 6 7.76 -13.91 -6.97
C ILE A 6 6.34 -14.00 -6.43
N ILE A 7 5.37 -13.56 -7.22
CA ILE A 7 3.95 -13.60 -6.84
C ILE A 7 3.47 -15.04 -6.82
N ASP A 8 2.85 -15.44 -5.71
CA ASP A 8 2.08 -16.67 -5.62
C ASP A 8 0.61 -16.34 -5.32
N PRO A 9 -0.32 -16.51 -6.28
CA PRO A 9 -1.74 -16.25 -6.07
C PRO A 9 -2.40 -17.14 -5.02
N ASN A 10 -1.82 -18.29 -4.68
CA ASN A 10 -2.35 -19.22 -3.67
C ASN A 10 -1.88 -18.88 -2.27
N ASP A 11 -0.72 -18.25 -2.15
CA ASP A 11 -0.11 -17.83 -0.89
C ASP A 11 -0.93 -16.72 -0.19
N SER A 12 -1.11 -16.91 1.12
CA SER A 12 -1.94 -16.02 1.94
C SER A 12 -1.33 -14.63 2.13
N LYS A 13 0.01 -14.49 2.12
CA LYS A 13 0.70 -13.21 2.25
C LYS A 13 0.47 -12.36 0.99
N TRP A 14 0.60 -12.96 -0.18
CA TRP A 14 0.31 -12.27 -1.45
C TRP A 14 -1.17 -11.88 -1.57
N LYS A 15 -2.11 -12.73 -1.14
CA LYS A 15 -3.54 -12.39 -1.08
C LYS A 15 -3.80 -11.19 -0.15
N LEU A 16 -3.17 -11.16 1.02
CA LEU A 16 -3.31 -10.06 1.97
C LEU A 16 -2.72 -8.77 1.39
N LEU A 17 -1.51 -8.82 0.84
CA LEU A 17 -0.85 -7.68 0.24
C LEU A 17 -1.69 -7.10 -0.91
N SER A 18 -2.30 -7.95 -1.75
CA SER A 18 -3.19 -7.50 -2.83
C SER A 18 -4.36 -6.67 -2.30
N LYS A 19 -5.00 -7.12 -1.21
CA LYS A 19 -6.09 -6.38 -0.56
C LYS A 19 -5.61 -5.04 -0.01
N VAL A 20 -4.45 -5.02 0.65
CA VAL A 20 -3.83 -3.80 1.21
C VAL A 20 -3.46 -2.81 0.11
N LEU A 21 -2.90 -3.25 -1.01
CA LEU A 21 -2.51 -2.34 -2.09
C LEU A 21 -3.74 -1.74 -2.80
N ARG A 22 -4.80 -2.53 -3.04
CA ARG A 22 -6.04 -2.06 -3.69
C ARG A 22 -6.75 -0.94 -2.94
N ILE A 23 -6.59 -0.88 -1.63
CA ILE A 23 -7.14 0.18 -0.77
C ILE A 23 -6.68 1.57 -1.23
N PHE A 24 -5.41 1.71 -1.64
CA PHE A 24 -4.84 2.98 -2.08
C PHE A 24 -5.42 3.48 -3.42
N ASP A 25 -6.14 2.63 -4.14
CA ASP A 25 -6.83 3.01 -5.37
C ASP A 25 -8.24 3.57 -5.12
N THR A 26 -8.76 3.42 -3.90
CA THR A 26 -10.10 3.88 -3.52
C THR A 26 -10.19 5.41 -3.45
N ARG A 27 -11.38 5.96 -3.75
CA ARG A 27 -11.64 7.41 -3.72
C ARG A 27 -11.46 7.98 -2.31
N SER A 28 -11.91 7.27 -1.28
CA SER A 28 -11.82 7.70 0.12
C SER A 28 -10.37 7.87 0.57
N VAL A 29 -9.50 6.92 0.23
CA VAL A 29 -8.07 7.00 0.56
C VAL A 29 -7.37 8.13 -0.19
N LYS A 30 -7.68 8.31 -1.48
CA LYS A 30 -7.17 9.46 -2.27
C LYS A 30 -7.56 10.80 -1.63
N LEU A 31 -8.76 10.90 -1.05
CA LEU A 31 -9.23 12.09 -0.35
C LEU A 31 -8.48 12.31 0.97
N VAL A 32 -8.26 11.26 1.77
CA VAL A 32 -7.44 11.34 3.00
C VAL A 32 -6.03 11.80 2.69
N MET A 33 -5.39 11.22 1.66
CA MET A 33 -4.07 11.64 1.21
C MET A 33 -4.07 13.10 0.72
N SER A 34 -5.14 13.58 0.08
CA SER A 34 -5.25 14.98 -0.37
C SER A 34 -5.27 15.99 0.77
N LYS A 35 -5.89 15.61 1.88
CA LYS A 35 -5.96 16.43 3.10
C LYS A 35 -4.65 16.42 3.88
N SER A 36 -3.77 15.45 3.58
CA SER A 36 -2.47 15.28 4.24
C SER A 36 -1.37 16.18 3.63
N GLY A 37 -1.70 17.09 2.71
CA GLY A 37 -0.73 17.96 2.03
C GLY A 37 0.12 17.25 0.97
N LEU A 38 -0.18 15.99 0.64
CA LEU A 38 0.56 15.17 -0.30
C LEU A 38 0.23 15.55 -1.76
N LYS A 39 1.07 16.38 -2.38
CA LYS A 39 1.02 16.65 -3.82
C LYS A 39 2.29 16.13 -4.52
N PRO A 40 2.19 15.49 -5.70
CA PRO A 40 0.97 15.09 -6.42
C PRO A 40 0.36 13.78 -5.90
N LEU A 41 -0.97 13.74 -5.74
CA LEU A 41 -1.71 12.63 -5.12
C LEU A 41 -1.61 11.29 -5.84
N LYS A 42 -1.65 11.31 -7.19
CA LYS A 42 -1.48 10.09 -7.99
C LYS A 42 -0.11 9.45 -7.75
N GLN A 43 0.92 10.26 -7.52
CA GLN A 43 2.27 9.78 -7.28
C GLN A 43 2.44 9.30 -5.83
N ALA A 44 1.84 10.01 -4.87
CA ALA A 44 1.88 9.63 -3.46
C ALA A 44 1.33 8.21 -3.22
N GLY A 45 0.19 7.85 -3.86
CA GLY A 45 -0.35 6.49 -3.75
C GLY A 45 0.61 5.42 -4.25
N VAL A 46 1.26 5.64 -5.40
CA VAL A 46 2.29 4.73 -5.94
C VAL A 46 3.49 4.62 -5.01
N TYR A 47 3.94 5.74 -4.45
CA TYR A 47 5.11 5.76 -3.57
C TYR A 47 4.83 5.02 -2.27
N THR A 48 3.66 5.25 -1.66
CA THR A 48 3.24 4.54 -0.46
C THR A 48 3.09 3.03 -0.71
N LYS A 49 2.54 2.61 -1.87
CA LYS A 49 2.47 1.18 -2.24
C LYS A 49 3.86 0.53 -2.27
N ILE A 50 4.86 1.17 -2.87
CA ILE A 50 6.23 0.64 -2.96
C ILE A 50 6.86 0.52 -1.57
N VAL A 51 6.71 1.56 -0.73
CA VAL A 51 7.21 1.55 0.64
C VAL A 51 6.53 0.47 1.48
N LEU A 52 5.22 0.26 1.30
CA LEU A 52 4.49 -0.80 1.98
C LEU A 52 4.96 -2.19 1.55
N ILE A 53 5.24 -2.42 0.27
CA ILE A 53 5.81 -3.70 -0.19
C ILE A 53 7.17 -3.95 0.48
N ALA A 54 8.03 -2.93 0.53
CA ALA A 54 9.32 -3.00 1.21
C ALA A 54 9.17 -3.35 2.69
N MET A 55 8.28 -2.64 3.41
CA MET A 55 8.00 -2.93 4.83
C MET A 55 7.38 -4.32 5.04
N TYR A 56 6.44 -4.72 4.19
CA TYR A 56 5.69 -5.98 4.31
C TYR A 56 6.60 -7.21 4.21
N PHE A 57 7.61 -7.16 3.34
CA PHE A 57 8.60 -8.22 3.18
C PHE A 57 9.92 -7.94 3.92
N SER A 58 10.02 -6.82 4.64
CA SER A 58 11.26 -6.38 5.30
C SER A 58 12.45 -6.30 4.34
N LEU A 59 12.24 -5.69 3.18
CA LEU A 59 13.21 -5.51 2.10
C LEU A 59 13.60 -4.04 1.94
N ASP A 60 14.74 -3.80 1.30
CA ASP A 60 15.15 -2.44 0.96
C ASP A 60 14.28 -1.84 -0.14
N ILE A 61 13.94 -0.55 -0.02
CA ILE A 61 13.17 0.17 -1.06
C ILE A 61 13.90 0.10 -2.40
N SER A 62 15.24 0.20 -2.39
CA SER A 62 16.06 0.10 -3.59
C SER A 62 15.94 -1.29 -4.26
N TYR A 63 15.83 -2.34 -3.46
CA TYR A 63 15.61 -3.71 -3.94
C TYR A 63 14.23 -3.86 -4.57
N VAL A 64 13.18 -3.39 -3.89
CA VAL A 64 11.81 -3.43 -4.42
C VAL A 64 11.69 -2.66 -5.74
N VAL A 65 12.35 -1.50 -5.87
CA VAL A 65 12.42 -0.76 -7.13
C VAL A 65 13.11 -1.57 -8.23
N ARG A 66 14.19 -2.28 -7.92
CA ARG A 66 14.88 -3.16 -8.87
C ARG A 66 13.96 -4.30 -9.33
N GLU A 67 13.30 -4.98 -8.38
CA GLU A 67 12.36 -6.05 -8.69
C GLU A 67 11.21 -5.54 -9.58
N LEU A 68 10.60 -4.39 -9.25
CA LEU A 68 9.54 -3.76 -10.05
C LEU A 68 9.99 -3.35 -11.46
N ASN A 69 11.25 -2.94 -11.63
CA ASN A 69 11.78 -2.66 -12.97
C ASN A 69 11.94 -3.95 -13.79
N SER A 70 12.38 -5.03 -13.14
CA SER A 70 12.65 -6.32 -13.80
C SER A 70 11.41 -7.20 -14.04
N ARG A 71 10.33 -7.03 -13.26
CA ARG A 71 9.17 -7.94 -13.27
C ARG A 71 7.88 -7.20 -13.57
N GLU A 72 7.37 -7.39 -14.78
CA GLU A 72 6.09 -6.78 -15.19
C GLU A 72 4.90 -7.32 -14.37
N GLU A 73 4.89 -8.60 -14.05
CA GLU A 73 3.83 -9.21 -13.22
C GLU A 73 3.72 -8.54 -11.84
N LEU A 74 4.86 -8.20 -11.23
CA LEU A 74 4.91 -7.48 -9.96
C LEU A 74 4.35 -6.06 -10.08
N ARG A 75 4.64 -5.38 -11.19
CA ARG A 75 4.04 -4.07 -11.49
C ARG A 75 2.53 -4.16 -11.67
N ASN A 76 2.05 -5.15 -12.42
CA ASN A 76 0.64 -5.36 -12.69
C ASN A 76 -0.12 -5.71 -11.41
N PHE A 77 0.45 -6.58 -10.57
CA PHE A 77 -0.08 -6.91 -9.24
C PHE A 77 -0.24 -5.68 -8.34
N ALA A 78 0.76 -4.80 -8.32
CA ALA A 78 0.74 -3.59 -7.50
C ALA A 78 -0.08 -2.43 -8.12
N GLY A 79 -0.47 -2.55 -9.40
CA GLY A 79 -1.11 -1.48 -10.17
C GLY A 79 -0.17 -0.29 -10.44
N ILE A 80 1.12 -0.57 -10.68
CA ILE A 80 2.17 0.45 -10.88
C ILE A 80 2.57 0.50 -12.35
N VAL A 81 2.08 1.51 -13.07
CA VAL A 81 2.41 1.69 -14.50
C VAL A 81 3.84 2.21 -14.69
N LYS A 82 4.26 3.17 -13.87
CA LYS A 82 5.58 3.80 -13.96
C LYS A 82 6.32 3.67 -12.64
N VAL A 83 7.43 2.94 -12.64
CA VAL A 83 8.30 2.78 -11.48
C VAL A 83 9.09 4.08 -11.27
N PRO A 84 9.00 4.72 -10.09
CA PRO A 84 9.80 5.91 -9.78
C PRO A 84 11.27 5.55 -9.52
N ARG A 85 12.15 6.54 -9.62
CA ARG A 85 13.54 6.39 -9.18
C ARG A 85 13.57 6.26 -7.65
N THR A 86 14.51 5.46 -7.14
CA THR A 86 14.70 5.27 -5.69
C THR A 86 14.92 6.61 -4.95
N ALA A 87 15.69 7.54 -5.54
CA ALA A 87 15.89 8.87 -4.96
C ALA A 87 14.58 9.66 -4.78
N THR A 88 13.62 9.51 -5.68
CA THR A 88 12.30 10.15 -5.58
C THR A 88 11.50 9.58 -4.40
N LEU A 89 11.61 8.27 -4.13
CA LEU A 89 10.97 7.63 -2.98
C LEU A 89 11.58 8.10 -1.66
N TYR A 90 12.91 8.19 -1.57
CA TYR A 90 13.56 8.72 -0.37
C TYR A 90 13.23 10.19 -0.13
N SER A 91 13.22 11.02 -1.17
CA SER A 91 12.78 12.42 -1.06
C SER A 91 11.31 12.58 -0.69
N PHE A 92 10.46 11.62 -1.08
CA PHE A 92 9.08 11.57 -0.63
C PHE A 92 8.98 11.22 0.86
N LEU A 93 9.72 10.20 1.30
CA LEU A 93 9.74 9.77 2.70
C LEU A 93 10.35 10.82 3.64
N SER A 94 11.35 11.57 3.18
CA SER A 94 11.99 12.63 3.99
C SER A 94 11.05 13.79 4.35
N LYS A 95 9.85 13.84 3.76
CA LYS A 95 8.80 14.81 4.12
C LYS A 95 8.03 14.42 5.36
N PHE A 96 8.26 13.21 5.89
CA PHE A 96 7.58 12.65 7.04
C PHE A 96 8.57 12.27 8.12
N THR A 97 8.19 12.50 9.38
CA THR A 97 8.76 11.70 10.47
C THR A 97 8.18 10.29 10.44
N ALA A 98 8.82 9.34 11.13
CA ALA A 98 8.31 7.98 11.23
C ALA A 98 6.89 7.95 11.80
N GLU A 99 6.62 8.76 12.83
CA GLU A 99 5.32 8.86 13.49
C GLU A 99 4.25 9.39 12.53
N GLN A 100 4.57 10.43 11.76
CA GLN A 100 3.65 10.99 10.76
C GLN A 100 3.32 9.97 9.67
N PHE A 101 4.30 9.17 9.23
CA PHE A 101 4.09 8.13 8.24
C PHE A 101 3.19 7.02 8.80
N VAL A 102 3.47 6.53 10.01
CA VAL A 102 2.65 5.52 10.68
C VAL A 102 1.22 6.03 10.89
N GLU A 103 1.05 7.26 11.37
CA GLU A 103 -0.27 7.86 11.56
C GLU A 103 -1.04 7.96 10.23
N MET A 104 -0.37 8.33 9.14
CA MET A 104 -0.98 8.35 7.81
C MET A 104 -1.45 6.97 7.37
N VAL A 105 -0.60 5.94 7.50
CA VAL A 105 -0.95 4.56 7.14
C VAL A 105 -2.12 4.08 7.99
N LEU A 106 -2.10 4.32 9.30
CA LEU A 106 -3.21 3.97 10.19
C LEU A 106 -4.51 4.71 9.84
N LYS A 107 -4.45 6.01 9.50
CA LYS A 107 -5.63 6.76 9.02
C LYS A 107 -6.20 6.16 7.74
N VAL A 108 -5.35 5.78 6.79
CA VAL A 108 -5.77 5.11 5.55
C VAL A 108 -6.47 3.78 5.87
N LEU A 109 -5.87 2.95 6.72
CA LEU A 109 -6.43 1.66 7.12
C LEU A 109 -7.76 1.83 7.89
N ASN A 110 -7.83 2.79 8.81
CA ASN A 110 -9.02 3.08 9.60
C ASN A 110 -10.17 3.65 8.77
N THR A 111 -9.89 4.40 7.71
CA THR A 111 -10.92 4.94 6.79
C THR A 111 -11.76 3.81 6.16
N ILE A 112 -11.18 2.62 6.03
CA ILE A 112 -11.85 1.44 5.46
C ILE A 112 -12.66 0.74 6.54
N CYS A 113 -12.19 0.77 7.79
CA CYS A 113 -12.84 0.13 8.93
C CYS A 113 -14.03 0.96 9.48
N GLN A 114 -13.96 2.30 9.41
CA GLN A 114 -15.00 3.20 9.96
C GLN A 114 -16.32 3.20 9.19
N ASN A 115 -16.38 2.62 7.98
CA ASN A 115 -17.64 2.46 7.25
C ASN A 115 -18.50 1.29 7.77
N GLN A 116 -18.10 0.60 8.83
CA GLN A 116 -18.85 -0.51 9.43
C GLN A 116 -18.85 -0.47 10.96
N ASN A 117 -19.82 0.28 11.50
CA ASN A 117 -20.35 0.27 12.88
C ASN A 117 -19.40 0.44 14.08
N LYS A 118 -19.90 1.26 15.03
CA LYS A 118 -19.40 1.44 16.39
C LYS A 118 -19.37 0.11 17.13
N ASP A 119 -18.23 -0.56 17.21
CA ASP A 119 -17.94 -1.44 18.33
C ASP A 119 -16.42 -1.55 18.56
N ASN A 120 -16.03 -1.33 19.81
CA ASN A 120 -14.66 -1.18 20.28
C ASN A 120 -13.88 -2.49 20.22
N THR A 121 -13.42 -2.91 19.05
CA THR A 121 -12.45 -4.01 18.97
C THR A 121 -11.35 -3.75 17.96
N VAL A 122 -10.17 -3.49 18.52
CA VAL A 122 -8.87 -3.27 17.90
C VAL A 122 -8.54 -4.40 16.91
N ILE A 123 -8.36 -4.06 15.63
CA ILE A 123 -7.46 -4.72 14.64
C ILE A 123 -7.54 -6.27 14.54
N VAL A 124 -8.72 -6.91 14.51
CA VAL A 124 -8.80 -8.39 14.24
C VAL A 124 -9.82 -8.78 13.17
N ARG A 125 -10.33 -7.84 12.39
CA ARG A 125 -11.11 -8.18 11.20
C ARG A 125 -10.68 -7.27 10.05
N LEU A 126 -10.31 -7.86 8.93
CA LEU A 126 -10.50 -7.29 7.60
C LEU A 126 -12.03 -7.09 7.41
N CYS A 127 -12.63 -6.15 8.15
CA CYS A 127 -14.04 -6.11 8.54
C CYS A 127 -14.99 -6.21 7.35
N LYS A 128 -15.50 -7.45 7.17
CA LYS A 128 -16.69 -7.93 6.45
C LYS A 128 -17.00 -7.21 5.12
N ASN A 129 -16.97 -7.94 4.00
CA ASN A 129 -17.46 -7.47 2.68
C ASN A 129 -16.54 -6.48 1.93
N SER A 130 -15.42 -7.01 1.41
CA SER A 130 -15.19 -6.78 -0.02
C SER A 130 -16.24 -7.61 -0.75
N GLY A 131 -17.34 -6.97 -1.19
CA GLY A 131 -18.56 -7.63 -1.66
C GLY A 131 -18.32 -8.71 -2.72
N LEU A 132 -18.32 -9.97 -2.27
CA LEU A 132 -18.61 -11.12 -3.12
C LEU A 132 -20.13 -11.27 -3.08
N HIS A 133 -20.75 -11.01 -4.22
CA HIS A 133 -22.13 -11.35 -4.51
C HIS A 133 -22.35 -12.84 -4.20
N GLU A 134 -23.26 -13.14 -3.27
CA GLU A 134 -24.09 -14.34 -3.39
C GLU A 134 -25.31 -13.96 -4.23
N LYS A 135 -25.25 -14.33 -5.50
CA LYS A 135 -26.39 -14.78 -6.30
C LYS A 135 -25.93 -16.01 -7.07
#